data_AF-A0A2M9KIS6-F1
#
_entry.id   AF-A0A2M9KIS6-F1
#
_cell.length_a   1.000
_cell.length_b   1.000
_cell.length_c   1.000
_cell.angle_alpha   90.00
_cell.angle_beta   90.00
_cell.angle_gamma   90.00
#
_symmetry.space_group_name_H-M   'P 1'
#
loop_
_entity.id
_entity.type
_entity.pdbx_description
1 polymer ?
#
loop_
_entity_poly.entity_id
_entity_poly.type
_entity_poly.pdbx_seq_one_letter_code
_entity_poly.pdbx_strand_id
1 'polypeptide(L)'
;MLQQDSEYVYVPVPRQFVAEVQAYVVQLSGHTRVESDVSGGETLGEQWTAEVLRRLAETRLSSTQSVSRLLDVLAEHPGDYVSTTRLVELLDIDRTHLRGALSAFSRHLKKHFAGRDWPMTWIEQLSPSPDFKTEFFYTVDSTLAQRWQEIRTEG
;
A
#
# COMPACT_ATOMS: atom_id res chain seq x y z
N MET A 1 33.66 23.14 -5.18
CA MET A 1 33.88 21.79 -4.63
C MET A 1 32.63 20.99 -4.89
N LEU A 2 32.68 20.02 -5.79
CA LEU A 2 31.55 19.11 -6.05
C LEU A 2 31.66 17.96 -5.05
N GLN A 3 30.72 17.86 -4.12
CA GLN A 3 30.53 16.66 -3.32
C GLN A 3 30.09 15.55 -4.26
N GLN A 4 30.96 14.57 -4.51
CA GLN A 4 30.55 13.31 -5.13
C GLN A 4 29.83 12.51 -4.04
N ASP A 5 28.50 12.58 -4.01
CA ASP A 5 27.69 11.59 -3.31
C ASP A 5 28.06 10.22 -3.89
N SER A 6 28.77 9.42 -3.11
CA SER A 6 29.15 8.08 -3.53
C SER A 6 27.90 7.21 -3.43
N GLU A 7 27.32 6.89 -4.58
CA GLU A 7 26.12 6.05 -4.74
C GLU A 7 26.24 4.67 -4.08
N TYR A 8 27.46 4.24 -3.73
CA TYR A 8 27.76 2.91 -3.20
C TYR A 8 28.49 2.97 -1.86
N VAL A 9 28.06 2.11 -0.93
CA VAL A 9 28.70 1.87 0.36
C VAL A 9 29.34 0.49 0.37
N TYR A 10 30.61 0.41 0.77
CA TYR A 10 31.31 -0.88 0.89
C TYR A 10 30.95 -1.59 2.20
N VAL A 11 30.39 -2.79 2.09
CA VAL A 11 30.04 -3.63 3.24
C VAL A 11 30.74 -4.99 3.11
N PRO A 12 31.64 -5.36 4.03
CA PRO A 12 32.30 -6.65 4.00
C PRO A 12 31.34 -7.77 4.47
N VAL A 13 31.19 -8.80 3.64
CA VAL A 13 30.29 -9.94 3.89
C VAL A 13 31.08 -11.25 4.01
N PRO A 14 30.84 -12.08 5.03
CA PRO A 14 31.43 -13.41 5.11
C PRO A 14 31.02 -14.29 3.92
N ARG A 15 31.96 -15.03 3.34
CA ARG A 15 31.79 -15.73 2.05
C ARG A 15 30.55 -16.65 1.97
N GLN A 16 30.19 -17.28 3.09
CA GLN A 16 29.05 -18.18 3.18
C GLN A 16 27.68 -17.49 3.08
N PHE A 17 27.62 -16.16 3.28
CA PHE A 17 26.38 -15.37 3.26
C PHE A 17 26.23 -14.52 1.99
N VAL A 18 27.16 -14.64 1.04
CA VAL A 18 27.15 -13.82 -0.18
C VAL A 18 25.91 -14.12 -1.04
N ALA A 19 25.50 -15.39 -1.13
CA ALA A 19 24.33 -15.77 -1.90
C ALA A 19 23.04 -15.20 -1.30
N GLU A 20 22.93 -15.20 0.03
CA GLU A 20 21.80 -14.67 0.78
C GLU A 20 21.73 -13.15 0.70
N VAL A 21 22.86 -12.46 0.82
CA VAL A 21 22.91 -11.00 0.62
C VAL A 21 22.57 -10.62 -0.81
N GLN A 22 23.05 -11.37 -1.80
CA GLN A 22 22.67 -11.16 -3.20
C GLN A 22 21.18 -11.40 -3.43
N ALA A 23 20.62 -12.48 -2.88
CA ALA A 23 19.20 -12.77 -2.95
C ALA A 23 18.37 -11.68 -2.27
N TYR A 24 18.83 -11.16 -1.13
CA TYR A 24 18.18 -10.07 -0.40
C TYR A 24 18.25 -8.73 -1.18
N VAL A 25 19.38 -8.41 -1.79
CA VAL A 25 19.51 -7.23 -2.67
C VAL A 25 18.68 -7.38 -3.93
N VAL A 26 18.54 -8.57 -4.51
CA VAL A 26 17.63 -8.84 -5.64
C VAL A 26 16.18 -8.73 -5.19
N GLN A 27 15.85 -9.22 -3.99
CA GLN A 27 14.53 -9.03 -3.41
C GLN A 27 14.23 -7.55 -3.27
N LEU A 28 15.11 -6.76 -2.64
CA LEU A 28 14.96 -5.31 -2.50
C LEU A 28 14.96 -4.57 -3.85
N SER A 29 15.80 -4.97 -4.81
CA SER A 29 15.80 -4.41 -6.16
C SER A 29 14.56 -4.81 -6.96
N GLY A 30 13.96 -5.95 -6.66
CA GLY A 30 12.64 -6.35 -7.16
C GLY A 30 11.50 -5.61 -6.46
N HIS A 31 11.74 -5.02 -5.29
CA HIS A 31 10.86 -4.03 -4.66
C HIS A 31 11.12 -2.61 -5.21
N THR A 32 12.26 -2.38 -5.88
CA THR A 32 12.49 -1.18 -6.69
C THR A 32 11.69 -1.31 -7.99
N ARG A 33 10.52 -0.67 -7.98
CA ARG A 33 9.93 -0.04 -9.16
C ARG A 33 9.48 -1.03 -10.27
N VAL A 34 8.29 -1.61 -10.08
CA VAL A 34 7.27 -1.41 -11.13
C VAL A 34 6.65 -0.03 -10.87
N GLU A 35 7.43 1.04 -11.07
CA GLU A 35 6.76 2.23 -11.59
C GLU A 35 6.32 1.79 -12.97
N SER A 36 5.03 1.50 -13.04
CA SER A 36 4.31 1.77 -14.26
C SER A 36 4.80 3.13 -14.72
N ASP A 37 5.50 3.13 -15.86
CA ASP A 37 5.95 4.32 -16.54
C ASP A 37 4.70 5.08 -17.00
N VAL A 38 4.04 5.76 -16.06
CA VAL A 38 2.93 6.67 -16.31
C VAL A 38 3.54 8.05 -16.25
N SER A 39 3.85 8.58 -17.43
CA SER A 39 4.34 9.93 -17.64
C SER A 39 3.63 10.95 -16.73
N GLY A 40 4.40 11.63 -15.87
CA GLY A 40 4.02 12.91 -15.26
C GLY A 40 2.69 12.94 -14.49
N GLY A 41 2.29 11.84 -13.83
CA GLY A 41 1.09 11.79 -13.00
C GLY A 41 1.33 12.37 -11.59
N GLU A 42 0.32 13.07 -11.06
CA GLU A 42 0.27 13.48 -9.64
C GLU A 42 0.55 12.29 -8.71
N THR A 43 1.39 12.49 -7.70
CA THR A 43 1.65 11.49 -6.65
C THR A 43 0.35 11.12 -5.93
N LEU A 44 0.26 9.94 -5.31
CA LEU A 44 -0.92 9.55 -4.52
C LEU A 44 -1.28 10.60 -3.45
N GLY A 45 -0.25 11.20 -2.83
CA GLY A 45 -0.42 12.32 -1.90
C GLY A 45 -0.99 13.58 -2.54
N GLU A 46 -0.74 13.87 -3.80
CA GLU A 46 -1.37 15.00 -4.51
C GLU A 46 -2.82 14.67 -4.90
N GLN A 47 -3.08 13.42 -5.29
CA GLN A 47 -4.42 12.99 -5.67
C GLN A 47 -5.39 12.88 -4.48
N TRP A 48 -4.90 12.45 -3.32
CA TRP A 48 -5.67 12.23 -2.10
C TRP A 48 -5.47 13.37 -1.10
N THR A 49 -6.04 14.53 -1.42
CA THR A 49 -6.12 15.65 -0.48
C THR A 49 -7.08 15.33 0.67
N ALA A 50 -6.93 16.03 1.79
CA ALA A 50 -7.78 15.85 2.98
C ALA A 50 -9.28 15.96 2.65
N GLU A 51 -9.66 16.87 1.75
CA GLU A 51 -11.06 17.03 1.34
C GLU A 51 -11.60 15.81 0.58
N VAL A 52 -10.78 15.23 -0.30
CA VAL A 52 -11.16 14.02 -1.04
C VAL A 52 -11.25 12.81 -0.11
N LEU A 53 -10.31 12.68 0.83
CA LEU A 53 -10.32 11.64 1.86
C LEU A 53 -11.52 11.79 2.80
N ARG A 54 -11.92 13.02 3.16
CA ARG A 54 -13.12 13.28 3.95
C ARG A 54 -14.38 12.83 3.22
N ARG A 55 -14.52 13.18 1.95
CA ARG A 55 -15.63 12.70 1.10
C ARG A 55 -15.66 11.18 0.98
N LEU A 56 -14.49 10.54 0.93
CA LEU A 56 -14.38 9.07 0.97
C LEU A 56 -14.89 8.52 2.30
N ALA A 57 -14.46 9.07 3.43
CA ALA A 57 -14.86 8.64 4.78
C ALA A 57 -16.37 8.78 5.02
N GLU A 58 -16.99 9.85 4.51
CA GLU A 58 -18.43 10.12 4.65
C GLU A 58 -19.32 9.22 3.76
N THR A 59 -18.73 8.52 2.79
CA THR A 59 -19.49 7.71 1.83
C THR A 59 -20.07 6.46 2.50
N ARG A 60 -21.41 6.36 2.55
CA ARG A 60 -22.13 5.26 3.24
C ARG A 60 -22.25 3.94 2.46
N LEU A 61 -21.57 3.80 1.33
CA LEU A 61 -21.58 2.54 0.57
C LEU A 61 -20.80 1.46 1.32
N SER A 62 -21.36 0.26 1.45
CA SER A 62 -20.74 -0.84 2.20
C SER A 62 -19.33 -1.18 1.70
N SER A 63 -19.12 -1.23 0.39
CA SER A 63 -17.79 -1.47 -0.19
C SER A 63 -16.78 -0.39 0.18
N THR A 64 -17.23 0.87 0.20
CA THR A 64 -16.38 2.00 0.57
C THR A 64 -16.08 1.98 2.05
N GLN A 65 -17.04 1.62 2.89
CA GLN A 65 -16.85 1.47 4.34
C GLN A 65 -15.85 0.34 4.67
N SER A 66 -15.90 -0.80 3.97
CA SER A 66 -14.89 -1.85 4.14
C SER A 66 -13.49 -1.37 3.76
N VAL A 67 -13.37 -0.57 2.69
CA VAL A 67 -12.09 0.04 2.31
C VAL A 67 -11.64 1.12 3.29
N SER A 68 -12.55 1.94 3.84
CA SER A 68 -12.22 2.90 4.89
C SER A 68 -11.67 2.23 6.13
N ARG A 69 -12.25 1.10 6.56
CA ARG A 69 -11.72 0.30 7.69
C ARG A 69 -10.35 -0.32 7.36
N LEU A 70 -10.15 -0.75 6.12
CA LEU A 70 -8.83 -1.21 5.67
C LEU A 70 -7.81 -0.06 5.74
N LEU A 71 -8.17 1.15 5.33
CA LEU A 71 -7.32 2.33 5.46
C LEU A 71 -7.05 2.70 6.92
N ASP A 72 -8.02 2.52 7.82
CA ASP A 72 -7.80 2.70 9.27
C ASP A 72 -6.66 1.78 9.74
N VAL A 73 -6.71 0.50 9.38
CA VAL A 73 -5.66 -0.49 9.73
C VAL A 73 -4.31 -0.12 9.12
N LEU A 74 -4.27 0.25 7.84
CA LEU A 74 -2.99 0.59 7.19
C LEU A 74 -2.40 1.90 7.72
N ALA A 75 -3.24 2.85 8.12
CA ALA A 75 -2.78 4.13 8.65
C ALA A 75 -2.14 4.01 10.05
N GLU A 76 -2.45 2.98 10.83
CA GLU A 76 -1.77 2.69 12.10
C GLU A 76 -0.28 2.36 11.91
N HIS A 77 0.08 1.83 10.73
CA HIS A 77 1.43 1.37 10.39
C HIS A 77 1.84 1.85 8.98
N PRO A 78 2.05 3.17 8.78
CA PRO A 78 2.35 3.71 7.45
C PRO A 78 3.68 3.16 6.90
N GLY A 79 3.67 2.74 5.65
CA GLY A 79 4.83 2.12 4.97
C GLY A 79 5.03 0.63 5.28
N ASP A 80 4.33 0.08 6.27
CA ASP A 80 4.36 -1.36 6.53
C ASP A 80 3.37 -2.08 5.61
N TYR A 81 3.82 -3.21 5.08
CA TYR A 81 3.03 -4.05 4.18
C TYR A 81 2.20 -5.05 4.99
N VAL A 82 0.88 -4.91 4.94
CA VAL A 82 -0.06 -5.79 5.63
C VAL A 82 -0.65 -6.80 4.65
N SER A 83 -0.51 -8.09 4.94
CA SER A 83 -0.96 -9.16 4.05
C SER A 83 -2.48 -9.27 3.98
N THR A 84 -2.99 -9.82 2.88
CA THR A 84 -4.43 -10.10 2.71
C THR A 84 -4.95 -10.97 3.84
N THR A 85 -4.18 -11.99 4.25
CA THR A 85 -4.53 -12.87 5.38
C THR A 85 -4.65 -12.10 6.69
N ARG A 86 -3.71 -11.18 6.95
CA ARG A 86 -3.77 -10.36 8.16
C ARG A 86 -4.93 -9.36 8.13
N LEU A 87 -5.24 -8.79 6.98
CA LEU A 87 -6.35 -7.85 6.82
C LEU A 87 -7.71 -8.51 7.06
N VAL A 88 -7.92 -9.74 6.56
CA VAL A 88 -9.19 -10.45 6.80
C VAL A 88 -9.40 -10.79 8.27
N GLU A 89 -8.33 -11.12 9.01
CA GLU A 89 -8.37 -11.30 10.46
C GLU A 89 -8.69 -10.00 11.19
N LEU A 90 -8.00 -8.90 10.86
CA LEU A 90 -8.17 -7.61 11.54
C LEU A 90 -9.55 -6.99 11.28
N LEU A 91 -10.11 -7.21 10.09
CA LEU A 91 -11.39 -6.65 9.68
C LEU A 91 -12.58 -7.57 10.03
N ASP A 92 -12.32 -8.79 10.52
CA ASP A 92 -13.33 -9.83 10.77
C ASP A 92 -14.25 -10.08 9.56
N ILE A 93 -13.65 -10.24 8.38
CA ILE A 93 -14.35 -10.54 7.12
C ILE A 93 -13.65 -11.68 6.40
N ASP A 94 -14.32 -12.31 5.43
CA ASP A 94 -13.67 -13.31 4.60
C ASP A 94 -12.94 -12.71 3.38
N ARG A 95 -12.02 -13.48 2.77
CA ARG A 95 -11.23 -13.06 1.59
C ARG A 95 -12.11 -12.72 0.38
N THR A 96 -13.25 -13.40 0.22
CA THR A 96 -14.18 -13.14 -0.89
C THR A 96 -14.88 -11.80 -0.71
N HIS A 97 -15.27 -11.47 0.52
CA HIS A 97 -15.82 -10.18 0.89
C HIS A 97 -14.80 -9.07 0.63
N LEU A 98 -13.56 -9.22 1.11
CA LEU A 98 -12.50 -8.24 0.89
C LEU A 98 -12.25 -7.99 -0.60
N ARG A 99 -12.10 -9.06 -1.40
CA ARG A 99 -11.94 -8.96 -2.86
C ARG A 99 -13.15 -8.28 -3.52
N GLY A 100 -14.35 -8.59 -3.05
CA GLY A 100 -15.59 -7.97 -3.51
C GLY A 100 -15.65 -6.47 -3.22
N ALA A 101 -15.27 -6.08 -2.01
CA ALA A 101 -15.20 -4.68 -1.57
C ALA A 101 -14.20 -3.88 -2.41
N LEU A 102 -12.97 -4.39 -2.60
CA LEU A 102 -11.95 -3.77 -3.44
C LEU A 102 -12.42 -3.64 -4.90
N SER A 103 -13.07 -4.68 -5.45
CA SER A 103 -13.61 -4.65 -6.81
C SER A 103 -14.72 -3.61 -6.98
N ALA A 104 -15.64 -3.51 -6.01
CA ALA A 104 -16.70 -2.51 -6.00
C ALA A 104 -16.15 -1.09 -5.80
N PHE A 105 -15.12 -0.95 -4.97
CA PHE A 105 -14.43 0.31 -4.73
C PHE A 105 -13.77 0.85 -6.00
N SER A 106 -13.09 0.01 -6.78
CA SER A 106 -12.56 0.40 -8.10
C SER A 106 -13.63 0.99 -9.02
N ARG A 107 -14.84 0.43 -9.02
CA ARG A 107 -15.97 0.97 -9.81
C ARG A 107 -16.44 2.30 -9.25
N HIS A 108 -16.44 2.44 -7.92
CA HIS A 108 -16.81 3.68 -7.25
C HIS A 108 -15.83 4.82 -7.54
N LEU A 109 -14.52 4.55 -7.50
CA LEU A 109 -13.47 5.51 -7.86
C LEU A 109 -13.62 6.01 -9.30
N LYS A 110 -13.82 5.09 -10.25
CA LYS A 110 -14.07 5.43 -11.66
C LYS A 110 -15.29 6.34 -11.85
N LYS A 111 -16.34 6.14 -11.06
CA LYS A 111 -17.60 6.87 -11.21
C LYS A 111 -17.64 8.21 -10.46
N HIS A 112 -17.05 8.28 -9.26
CA HIS A 112 -17.26 9.41 -8.34
C HIS A 112 -15.99 10.19 -8.00
N PHE A 113 -14.81 9.64 -8.30
CA PHE A 113 -13.51 10.22 -8.00
C PHE A 113 -12.68 10.40 -9.28
N ALA A 114 -13.33 10.64 -10.42
CA ALA A 114 -12.67 10.87 -11.72
C ALA A 114 -11.67 9.78 -12.16
N GLY A 115 -11.82 8.55 -11.64
CA GLY A 115 -10.88 7.47 -11.94
C GLY A 115 -9.53 7.59 -11.24
N ARG A 116 -9.44 8.37 -10.14
CA ARG A 116 -8.27 8.37 -9.25
C ARG A 116 -7.83 6.95 -8.89
N ASP A 117 -6.53 6.80 -8.73
CA ASP A 117 -5.92 5.56 -8.25
C ASP A 117 -6.32 5.28 -6.80
N TRP A 118 -6.12 4.04 -6.36
CA TRP A 118 -6.45 3.66 -4.98
C TRP A 118 -5.65 4.50 -3.98
N PRO A 119 -6.22 4.82 -2.81
CA PRO A 119 -5.54 5.52 -1.72
C PRO A 119 -4.53 4.63 -0.97
N MET A 120 -4.05 3.57 -1.63
CA MET A 120 -3.13 2.57 -1.08
C MET A 120 -2.37 1.92 -2.24
N THR A 121 -1.20 1.40 -1.94
CA THR A 121 -0.42 0.59 -2.87
C THR A 121 -0.46 -0.88 -2.44
N TRP A 122 -0.14 -1.78 -3.37
CA TRP A 122 -0.06 -3.20 -3.08
C TRP A 122 1.04 -3.88 -3.88
N ILE A 123 1.54 -4.98 -3.33
CA ILE A 123 2.51 -5.88 -3.96
C ILE A 123 2.03 -7.32 -3.83
N GLU A 124 2.34 -8.16 -4.80
CA GLU A 124 2.13 -9.61 -4.69
C GLU A 124 3.44 -10.27 -4.24
N GLN A 125 3.40 -11.05 -3.18
CA GLN A 125 4.55 -11.79 -2.66
C GLN A 125 4.17 -13.20 -2.22
N LEU A 126 5.18 -14.03 -1.94
CA LEU A 126 4.97 -15.33 -1.31
C LEU A 126 4.21 -15.16 0.00
N SER A 127 3.14 -15.94 0.19
CA SER A 127 2.39 -15.88 1.44
C SER A 127 3.17 -16.59 2.55
N PRO A 128 3.18 -16.06 3.79
CA PRO A 128 3.65 -16.79 4.95
C PRO A 128 2.61 -17.80 5.44
N SER A 129 1.38 -17.78 4.92
CA SER A 129 0.36 -18.78 5.22
C SER A 129 0.62 -20.07 4.44
N PRO A 130 0.47 -21.25 5.07
CA PRO A 130 0.58 -22.54 4.37
C PRO A 130 -0.54 -22.75 3.34
N ASP A 131 -1.63 -21.98 3.41
CA ASP A 131 -2.82 -22.17 2.57
C ASP A 131 -2.67 -21.54 1.18
N PHE A 132 -1.72 -20.61 1.00
CA PHE A 132 -1.57 -19.84 -0.23
C PHE A 132 -0.12 -19.82 -0.71
N LYS A 133 0.09 -19.89 -2.03
CA LYS A 133 1.44 -19.72 -2.59
C LYS A 133 1.88 -18.26 -2.56
N THR A 134 0.99 -17.36 -3.01
CA THR A 134 1.21 -15.92 -3.01
C THR A 134 0.00 -15.20 -2.43
N GLU A 135 0.22 -14.00 -1.91
CA GLU A 135 -0.85 -13.08 -1.53
C GLU A 135 -0.47 -11.63 -1.77
N PHE A 136 -1.49 -10.76 -1.78
CA PHE A 136 -1.29 -9.33 -1.87
C PHE A 136 -1.02 -8.76 -0.49
N PHE A 137 -0.07 -7.83 -0.44
CA PHE A 137 0.26 -7.03 0.72
C PHE A 137 -0.03 -5.57 0.39
N TYR A 138 -0.69 -4.87 1.29
CA TYR A 138 -1.16 -3.51 1.09
C TYR A 138 -0.45 -2.55 2.02
N THR A 139 -0.23 -1.32 1.57
CA THR A 139 0.34 -0.26 2.40
C THR A 139 -0.17 1.11 1.96
N VAL A 140 0.05 2.11 2.82
CA VAL A 140 -0.22 3.52 2.54
C VAL A 140 1.04 4.32 2.82
N ASP A 141 1.24 5.40 2.06
CA ASP A 141 2.33 6.32 2.35
C ASP A 141 2.04 7.13 3.64
N SER A 142 3.10 7.65 4.26
CA SER A 142 2.99 8.37 5.52
C SER A 142 2.18 9.67 5.42
N THR A 143 2.19 10.34 4.27
CA THR A 143 1.44 11.59 4.05
C THR A 143 -0.06 11.31 3.99
N LEU A 144 -0.46 10.27 3.27
CA LEU A 144 -1.85 9.82 3.18
C LEU A 144 -2.33 9.28 4.53
N ALA A 145 -1.52 8.48 5.22
CA ALA A 145 -1.85 7.97 6.55
C ALA A 145 -2.09 9.09 7.57
N GLN A 146 -1.20 10.09 7.61
CA GLN A 146 -1.36 11.25 8.50
C GLN A 146 -2.68 11.98 8.22
N ARG A 147 -2.94 12.31 6.94
CA ARG A 147 -4.19 12.99 6.56
C ARG A 147 -5.43 12.16 6.87
N TRP A 148 -5.35 10.84 6.68
CA TRP A 148 -6.43 9.93 7.02
C TRP A 148 -6.71 9.94 8.52
N GLN A 149 -5.69 9.87 9.37
CA GLN A 149 -5.85 9.94 10.82
C GLN A 149 -6.42 11.29 11.29
N GLU A 150 -5.95 12.40 10.71
CA GLU A 150 -6.46 13.74 11.00
C GLU A 150 -7.97 13.81 10.75
N ILE A 151 -8.46 13.38 9.58
CA ILE A 151 -9.90 13.43 9.28
C ILE A 151 -10.73 12.45 10.13
N ARG A 152 -10.15 11.34 10.60
CA ARG A 152 -10.84 10.34 11.43
C ARG A 152 -10.92 10.77 12.90
N THR A 153 -10.06 11.69 13.32
CA THR A 153 -10.06 12.28 14.67
C THR A 153 -10.94 13.54 14.73
N GLU A 154 -11.08 14.26 13.62
CA GLU A 154 -11.92 15.47 13.49
C GLU A 154 -13.43 15.18 13.30
N GLY A 155 -13.81 13.95 12.94
CA GLY A 155 -15.20 13.55 12.66
C GLY A 155 -15.83 12.72 13.77
#